data_AF-A0A5J6JIP2-F1
#
_entry.id   AF-A0A5J6JIP2-F1
#
_cell.length_a   1.000
_cell.length_b   1.000
_cell.length_c   1.000
_cell.angle_alpha   90.00
_cell.angle_beta   90.00
_cell.angle_gamma   90.00
#
_symmetry.space_group_name_H-M   'P 1'
#
loop_
_entity.id
_entity.type
_entity.pdbx_description
1 polymer ?
#
loop_
_entity_poly.entity_id
_entity_poly.type
_entity_poly.pdbx_seq_one_letter_code
_entity_poly.pdbx_strand_id
1 'polypeptide(L)'
;MNRRPLAIAAATLGVVATAALALPNLPPNPLTDSINDRVFEEKSKHFATTADAPTRGNAAFTLPSWVPKDATDIRIRTRAKGEARLIRFTLGATPLDGPQCTAGTPKDMGGRKLNAKWWPNGTRAEERPECRDVHQYQVAVRGKRVYAWTDGTPSPGSRPQDDPPATTHARSQG
;
A
#
# COMPACT_ATOMS: atom_id res chain seq x y z
N MET A 1 60.45 -32.48 23.92
CA MET A 1 60.03 -31.71 22.72
C MET A 1 58.90 -32.46 22.03
N ASN A 2 57.68 -31.90 22.02
CA ASN A 2 56.84 -31.74 20.83
C ASN A 2 55.44 -31.28 21.24
N ARG A 3 55.16 -30.00 20.95
CA ARG A 3 53.85 -29.36 21.06
C ARG A 3 53.01 -29.80 19.86
N ARG A 4 51.77 -30.23 20.09
CA ARG A 4 50.74 -30.31 19.05
C ARG A 4 49.54 -29.44 19.47
N PRO A 5 49.18 -28.40 18.73
CA PRO A 5 47.99 -27.61 19.03
C PRO A 5 46.75 -28.34 18.50
N LEU A 6 45.83 -28.70 19.39
CA LEU A 6 44.50 -29.17 18.99
C LEU A 6 43.57 -27.97 18.86
N ALA A 7 42.98 -27.88 17.66
CA ALA A 7 42.17 -26.78 17.18
C ALA A 7 40.88 -26.58 17.99
N ILE A 8 40.53 -25.32 18.19
CA ILE A 8 39.27 -24.86 18.78
C ILE A 8 38.17 -25.07 17.75
N ALA A 9 37.38 -26.13 17.90
CA ALA A 9 36.10 -26.27 17.22
C ALA A 9 35.01 -25.67 18.11
N ALA A 10 34.71 -24.38 17.91
CA ALA A 10 33.56 -23.74 18.52
C ALA A 10 32.28 -24.26 17.86
N ALA A 11 31.67 -25.29 18.45
CA ALA A 11 30.33 -25.72 18.10
C ALA A 11 29.33 -24.71 18.68
N THR A 12 28.93 -23.73 17.88
CA THR A 12 27.79 -22.86 18.17
C THR A 12 26.52 -23.68 18.06
N LEU A 13 26.05 -24.23 19.18
CA LEU A 13 24.71 -24.78 19.29
C LEU A 13 23.71 -23.63 19.12
N GLY A 14 23.17 -23.51 17.91
CA GLY A 14 22.06 -22.62 17.60
C GLY A 14 20.83 -23.04 18.38
N VAL A 15 20.48 -22.26 19.41
CA VAL A 15 19.17 -22.35 20.04
C VAL A 15 18.16 -21.77 19.05
N VAL A 16 17.52 -22.64 18.27
CA VAL A 16 16.30 -22.28 17.54
C VAL A 16 15.19 -22.22 18.60
N ALA A 17 14.99 -21.04 19.18
CA ALA A 17 13.82 -20.78 19.98
C ALA A 17 12.59 -20.81 19.07
N THR A 18 11.86 -21.93 19.06
CA THR A 18 10.51 -22.02 18.50
C THR A 18 9.58 -21.20 19.39
N ALA A 19 9.58 -19.88 19.20
CA ALA A 19 8.55 -19.02 19.76
C ALA A 19 7.24 -19.32 19.02
N ALA A 20 6.33 -20.02 19.70
CA ALA A 20 4.94 -20.11 19.29
C ALA A 20 4.36 -18.69 19.23
N LEU A 21 4.15 -18.16 18.02
CA LEU A 21 3.65 -16.80 17.81
C LEU A 21 2.14 -16.75 18.10
N ALA A 22 1.80 -16.66 19.38
CA ALA A 22 0.51 -16.14 19.83
C ALA A 22 0.69 -14.69 20.27
N LEU A 23 0.84 -13.74 19.34
CA LEU A 23 0.91 -12.31 19.69
C LEU A 23 0.18 -11.42 18.67
N PRO A 24 -1.11 -11.11 18.89
CA PRO A 24 -1.84 -10.16 18.04
C PRO A 24 -1.44 -8.68 18.26
N ASN A 25 -0.55 -8.34 19.20
CA ASN A 25 -0.38 -6.96 19.69
C ASN A 25 1.06 -6.41 19.73
N LEU A 26 1.96 -6.80 18.82
CA LEU A 26 3.28 -6.14 18.72
C LEU A 26 3.28 -4.90 17.82
N PRO A 27 4.04 -3.83 18.14
CA PRO A 27 4.25 -2.69 17.27
C PRO A 27 5.00 -3.10 15.97
N PRO A 28 4.90 -2.31 14.88
CA PRO A 28 5.57 -2.61 13.61
C PRO A 28 7.08 -2.76 13.81
N ASN A 29 7.63 -3.88 13.36
CA ASN A 29 9.08 -4.13 13.33
C ASN A 29 9.47 -4.90 12.06
N PRO A 30 10.75 -4.88 11.65
CA PRO A 30 11.21 -5.47 10.39
C PRO A 30 10.87 -6.97 10.23
N LEU A 31 10.81 -7.71 11.34
CA LEU A 31 10.44 -9.13 11.32
C LEU A 31 8.96 -9.30 10.98
N THR A 32 8.07 -8.50 11.56
CA THR A 32 6.64 -8.53 11.22
C THR A 32 6.33 -8.10 9.79
N ASP A 33 7.11 -7.18 9.22
CA ASP A 33 6.97 -6.80 7.81
C ASP A 33 7.40 -7.94 6.87
N SER A 34 8.53 -8.61 7.18
CA SER A 34 9.02 -9.74 6.38
C SER A 34 8.07 -10.96 6.38
N ILE A 35 7.38 -11.22 7.49
CA ILE A 35 6.39 -12.30 7.60
C ILE A 35 5.14 -11.96 6.78
N ASN A 36 4.68 -10.71 6.84
CA ASN A 36 3.56 -10.24 6.04
C ASN A 36 3.83 -10.29 4.53
N ASP A 37 5.04 -9.88 4.13
CA ASP A 37 5.48 -9.95 2.72
C ASP A 37 5.49 -11.40 2.21
N ARG A 38 5.89 -12.36 3.05
CA ARG A 38 6.10 -13.76 2.65
C ARG A 38 4.85 -14.65 2.75
N VAL A 39 3.90 -14.31 3.63
CA VAL A 39 2.70 -15.13 3.89
C VAL A 39 1.45 -14.55 3.25
N PHE A 40 1.31 -13.22 3.21
CA PHE A 40 0.09 -12.55 2.72
C PHE A 40 0.30 -11.83 1.38
N GLU A 41 1.54 -11.80 0.88
CA GLU A 41 1.93 -11.01 -0.29
C GLU A 41 1.49 -9.53 -0.12
N GLU A 42 1.70 -8.95 1.06
CA GLU A 42 1.28 -7.58 1.35
C GLU A 42 2.47 -6.73 1.77
N LYS A 43 2.71 -5.63 1.05
CA LYS A 43 3.82 -4.72 1.31
C LYS A 43 3.36 -3.44 2.01
N SER A 44 4.23 -2.83 2.82
CA SER A 44 3.96 -1.58 3.52
C SER A 44 5.08 -0.56 3.39
N LYS A 45 4.70 0.71 3.30
CA LYS A 45 5.64 1.83 3.39
C LYS A 45 5.05 3.00 4.17
N HIS A 46 5.94 3.76 4.78
CA HIS A 46 5.65 5.02 5.45
C HIS A 46 6.55 6.12 4.87
N PHE A 47 5.95 7.28 4.61
CA PHE A 47 6.60 8.46 4.09
C PHE A 47 6.24 9.65 5.00
N ALA A 48 7.21 10.49 5.34
CA ALA A 48 6.96 11.64 6.20
C ALA A 48 6.12 12.68 5.45
N THR A 49 6.41 12.90 4.17
CA THR A 49 5.75 13.87 3.29
C THR A 49 5.41 13.26 1.93
N THR A 50 4.55 13.94 1.16
CA THR A 50 4.26 13.57 -0.24
C THR A 50 5.52 13.54 -1.13
N ALA A 51 6.53 14.38 -0.85
CA ALA A 51 7.76 14.46 -1.63
C ALA A 51 8.67 13.22 -1.47
N ASP A 52 8.53 12.49 -0.37
CA ASP A 52 9.32 11.28 -0.09
C ASP A 52 8.75 10.05 -0.81
N ALA A 53 7.52 10.12 -1.30
CA ALA A 53 6.87 9.01 -2.01
C ALA A 53 7.40 8.89 -3.44
N PRO A 54 7.54 7.66 -3.98
CA PRO A 54 8.04 7.46 -5.33
C PRO A 54 7.09 8.05 -6.36
N THR A 55 7.64 8.76 -7.35
CA THR A 55 6.88 9.27 -8.50
C THR A 55 6.94 8.33 -9.71
N ARG A 56 7.91 7.41 -9.76
CA ARG A 56 8.14 6.43 -10.84
C ARG A 56 8.66 5.09 -10.30
N GLY A 57 8.53 4.03 -11.10
CA GLY A 57 9.18 2.73 -10.89
C GLY A 57 8.46 1.75 -9.97
N ASN A 58 7.78 2.20 -8.90
CA ASN A 58 7.00 1.32 -8.03
C ASN A 58 5.56 1.83 -7.91
N ALA A 59 4.73 1.47 -8.89
CA ALA A 59 3.33 1.88 -8.98
C ALA A 59 2.51 1.53 -7.72
N ALA A 60 2.90 0.49 -6.98
CA ALA A 60 2.21 0.07 -5.76
C ALA A 60 2.32 1.09 -4.61
N PHE A 61 3.32 1.97 -4.65
CA PHE A 61 3.56 3.02 -3.64
C PHE A 61 3.51 4.44 -4.19
N THR A 62 3.30 4.62 -5.49
CA THR A 62 3.04 5.95 -6.06
C THR A 62 1.72 6.49 -5.52
N LEU A 63 1.73 7.74 -5.08
CA LEU A 63 0.54 8.40 -4.56
C LEU A 63 -0.41 8.80 -5.70
N PRO A 64 -1.73 8.61 -5.53
CA PRO A 64 -2.71 9.16 -6.45
C PRO A 64 -2.60 10.68 -6.56
N SER A 65 -2.92 11.21 -7.74
CA SER A 65 -2.82 12.64 -8.05
C SER A 65 -3.66 13.55 -7.15
N TRP A 66 -4.74 13.02 -6.55
CA TRP A 66 -5.62 13.74 -5.65
C TRP A 66 -5.09 13.88 -4.21
N VAL A 67 -4.00 13.20 -3.84
CA VAL A 67 -3.38 13.38 -2.52
C VAL A 67 -2.71 14.76 -2.46
N PRO A 68 -3.07 15.63 -1.49
CA PRO A 68 -2.48 16.96 -1.42
C PRO A 68 -0.95 16.95 -1.27
N LYS A 69 -0.29 17.94 -1.89
CA LYS A 69 1.18 18.06 -1.88
C LYS A 69 1.75 18.34 -0.49
N ASP A 70 0.96 18.96 0.38
CA ASP A 70 1.30 19.29 1.76
C ASP A 70 0.86 18.21 2.77
N ALA A 71 0.40 17.05 2.30
CA ALA A 71 0.05 15.93 3.16
C ALA A 71 1.29 15.31 3.84
N THR A 72 1.07 14.79 5.05
CA THR A 72 2.12 14.22 5.92
C THR A 72 1.71 12.89 6.54
N ASP A 73 2.66 12.16 7.16
CA ASP A 73 2.44 10.87 7.86
C ASP A 73 1.69 9.85 6.98
N ILE A 74 2.21 9.68 5.77
CA ILE A 74 1.62 8.90 4.69
C ILE A 74 1.97 7.43 4.86
N ARG A 75 0.97 6.57 5.01
CA ARG A 75 1.12 5.12 5.12
C ARG A 75 0.39 4.45 3.97
N ILE A 76 1.05 3.50 3.34
CA ILE A 76 0.50 2.72 2.24
C ILE A 76 0.67 1.25 2.57
N ARG A 77 -0.45 0.50 2.52
CA ARG A 77 -0.48 -0.96 2.52
C ARG A 77 -1.02 -1.39 1.16
N THR A 78 -0.40 -2.37 0.53
CA THR A 78 -0.80 -2.85 -0.79
C THR A 78 -0.60 -4.34 -0.90
N ARG A 79 -1.43 -5.03 -1.69
CA ARG A 79 -1.11 -6.39 -2.15
C ARG A 79 0.09 -6.35 -3.10
N ALA A 80 0.83 -7.44 -3.24
CA ALA A 80 2.08 -7.49 -3.99
C ALA A 80 1.90 -7.14 -5.48
N LYS A 81 0.72 -7.39 -6.03
CA LYS A 81 0.33 -7.00 -7.40
C LYS A 81 -0.19 -5.56 -7.53
N GLY A 82 -0.31 -4.81 -6.44
CA GLY A 82 -0.65 -3.38 -6.47
C GLY A 82 -2.13 -3.03 -6.63
N GLU A 83 -2.97 -4.02 -6.95
CA GLU A 83 -4.40 -3.83 -7.24
C GLU A 83 -5.17 -3.27 -6.03
N ALA A 84 -5.17 -3.97 -4.90
CA ALA A 84 -5.79 -3.46 -3.67
C ALA A 84 -4.80 -2.62 -2.85
N ARG A 85 -5.25 -1.43 -2.40
CA ARG A 85 -4.42 -0.51 -1.60
C ARG A 85 -5.23 0.13 -0.47
N LEU A 86 -4.57 0.31 0.67
CA LEU A 86 -4.95 1.23 1.74
C LEU A 86 -3.96 2.36 1.80
N ILE A 87 -4.45 3.59 1.91
CA ILE A 87 -3.65 4.80 2.08
C ILE A 87 -4.19 5.56 3.29
N ARG A 88 -3.31 6.01 4.19
CA ARG A 88 -3.67 6.97 5.23
C ARG A 88 -2.68 8.11 5.24
N PHE A 89 -3.15 9.33 5.37
CA PHE A 89 -2.31 10.52 5.52
C PHE A 89 -3.00 11.56 6.40
N THR A 90 -2.24 12.58 6.80
CA THR A 90 -2.71 13.75 7.51
C THR A 90 -2.74 14.94 6.57
N LEU A 91 -3.88 15.62 6.47
CA LEU A 91 -4.07 16.84 5.70
C LEU A 91 -3.25 18.00 6.28
N GLY A 92 -2.62 18.75 5.38
CA GLY A 92 -2.01 20.04 5.66
C GLY A 92 -3.05 21.16 5.72
N ALA A 93 -2.75 22.28 5.06
CA ALA A 93 -3.70 23.39 4.89
C ALA A 93 -4.65 23.14 3.72
N THR A 94 -4.23 22.35 2.73
CA THR A 94 -5.02 22.01 1.55
C THR A 94 -6.14 21.02 1.92
N PRO A 95 -7.42 21.37 1.72
CA PRO A 95 -8.53 20.45 1.95
C PRO A 95 -8.56 19.30 0.94
N LEU A 96 -9.35 18.26 1.25
CA LEU A 96 -9.58 17.12 0.37
C LEU A 96 -10.86 17.32 -0.45
N ASP A 97 -10.83 18.27 -1.38
CA ASP A 97 -11.94 18.70 -2.23
C ASP A 97 -11.50 18.88 -3.69
N GLY A 98 -10.40 18.22 -4.09
CA GLY A 98 -9.88 18.27 -5.44
C GLY A 98 -10.89 17.82 -6.49
N PRO A 99 -10.73 18.21 -7.77
CA PRO A 99 -11.72 18.00 -8.84
C PRO A 99 -12.10 16.54 -9.07
N GLN A 100 -11.25 15.60 -8.62
CA GLN A 100 -11.47 14.16 -8.74
C GLN A 100 -12.15 13.53 -7.52
N CYS A 101 -12.33 14.28 -6.44
CA CYS A 101 -13.01 13.85 -5.22
C CYS A 101 -14.42 14.44 -5.23
N THR A 102 -15.36 13.75 -5.88
CA THR A 102 -16.74 14.23 -6.08
C THR A 102 -17.73 13.51 -5.18
N ALA A 103 -18.85 14.18 -4.88
CA ALA A 103 -19.96 13.58 -4.17
C ALA A 103 -20.64 12.49 -5.02
N GLY A 104 -20.89 11.32 -4.45
CA GLY A 104 -21.46 10.13 -5.10
C GLY A 104 -21.91 9.10 -4.07
N THR A 105 -22.37 7.94 -4.51
CA THR A 105 -22.75 6.85 -3.60
C THR A 105 -21.54 5.97 -3.33
N PRO A 106 -21.13 5.79 -2.06
CA PRO A 106 -20.12 4.80 -1.68
C PRO A 106 -20.46 3.42 -2.27
N LYS A 107 -19.48 2.78 -2.91
CA LYS A 107 -19.63 1.40 -3.37
C LYS A 107 -19.21 0.47 -2.25
N ASP A 108 -19.80 -0.72 -2.15
CA ASP A 108 -19.25 -1.75 -1.25
C ASP A 108 -17.99 -2.34 -1.87
N MET A 109 -16.90 -1.57 -1.83
CA MET A 109 -15.58 -2.06 -2.16
C MET A 109 -15.18 -2.91 -0.97
N GLY A 110 -15.01 -4.22 -1.17
CA GLY A 110 -14.62 -5.15 -0.10
C GLY A 110 -13.34 -4.76 0.64
N GLY A 111 -12.57 -3.80 0.11
CA GLY A 111 -11.97 -2.60 0.72
C GLY A 111 -11.07 -2.68 1.95
N ARG A 112 -11.26 -3.64 2.85
CA ARG A 112 -10.47 -3.78 4.10
C ARG A 112 -9.89 -5.17 4.28
N LYS A 113 -9.78 -5.94 3.19
CA LYS A 113 -9.16 -7.27 3.21
C LYS A 113 -7.63 -7.23 3.38
N LEU A 114 -7.03 -6.04 3.49
CA LEU A 114 -5.62 -5.82 3.79
C LEU A 114 -5.43 -5.66 5.30
N ASN A 115 -4.46 -6.38 5.87
CA ASN A 115 -4.19 -6.30 7.30
C ASN A 115 -3.28 -5.10 7.61
N ALA A 116 -3.88 -4.00 8.06
CA ALA A 116 -3.17 -2.80 8.47
C ALA A 116 -3.56 -2.37 9.89
N LYS A 117 -2.65 -2.52 10.86
CA LYS A 117 -2.87 -2.15 12.28
C LYS A 117 -3.24 -0.68 12.49
N TRP A 118 -2.80 0.19 11.59
CA TRP A 118 -3.10 1.62 11.61
C TRP A 118 -4.43 1.97 10.94
N TRP A 119 -5.11 0.99 10.33
CA TRP A 119 -6.42 1.18 9.73
C TRP A 119 -7.49 1.15 10.82
N PRO A 120 -8.37 2.15 10.87
CA PRO A 120 -9.38 2.24 11.91
C PRO A 120 -10.48 1.19 11.69
N ASN A 121 -10.98 0.67 12.81
CA ASN A 121 -12.24 -0.06 12.80
C ASN A 121 -13.39 0.89 12.44
N GLY A 122 -14.41 0.37 11.76
CA GLY A 122 -15.68 1.07 11.58
C GLY A 122 -15.66 2.31 10.68
N THR A 123 -14.75 2.42 9.69
CA THR A 123 -14.81 3.53 8.70
C THR A 123 -16.10 3.59 7.88
N ARG A 124 -17.00 2.59 7.97
CA ARG A 124 -18.21 2.45 7.14
C ARG A 124 -19.24 3.56 7.38
N ALA A 125 -19.28 4.11 8.58
CA ALA A 125 -20.25 5.14 8.95
C ALA A 125 -19.87 6.55 8.43
N GLU A 126 -18.62 6.73 7.99
CA GLU A 126 -18.06 8.03 7.62
C GLU A 126 -17.51 8.02 6.19
N GLU A 127 -17.83 6.98 5.41
CA GLU A 127 -17.40 6.85 4.02
C GLU A 127 -17.96 8.02 3.23
N ARG A 128 -17.03 8.81 2.72
CA ARG A 128 -17.27 9.84 1.74
C ARG A 128 -16.99 9.26 0.36
N PRO A 129 -17.70 9.79 -0.64
CA PRO A 129 -17.58 9.34 -2.02
C PRO A 129 -16.24 9.61 -2.69
N GLU A 130 -16.17 9.07 -3.90
CA GLU A 130 -15.02 8.55 -4.61
C GLU A 130 -13.99 9.62 -5.02
N CYS A 131 -12.73 9.45 -4.62
CA CYS A 131 -11.61 10.13 -5.24
C CYS A 131 -11.07 9.27 -6.39
N ARG A 132 -11.08 9.81 -7.61
CA ARG A 132 -10.66 9.07 -8.81
C ARG A 132 -9.26 9.46 -9.26
N ASP A 133 -8.51 8.46 -9.71
CA ASP A 133 -7.29 8.66 -10.49
C ASP A 133 -7.22 7.54 -11.53
N VAL A 134 -6.08 6.86 -11.71
CA VAL A 134 -6.03 5.59 -12.46
C VAL A 134 -7.01 4.55 -11.89
N HIS A 135 -7.23 4.56 -10.57
CA HIS A 135 -8.16 3.68 -9.87
C HIS A 135 -9.23 4.47 -9.12
N GLN A 136 -10.34 3.78 -8.84
CA GLN A 136 -11.42 4.28 -8.00
C GLN A 136 -11.03 4.14 -6.52
N TYR A 137 -11.01 5.23 -5.76
CA TYR A 137 -10.79 5.18 -4.32
C TYR A 137 -12.02 5.64 -3.56
N GLN A 138 -12.37 4.94 -2.49
CA GLN A 138 -13.23 5.48 -1.45
C GLN A 138 -12.43 6.10 -0.34
N VAL A 139 -13.02 7.08 0.34
CA VAL A 139 -12.32 7.88 1.32
C VAL A 139 -13.17 8.10 2.57
N ALA A 140 -12.57 8.08 3.75
CA ALA A 140 -13.16 8.55 4.99
C ALA A 140 -12.24 9.62 5.60
N VAL A 141 -12.82 10.73 6.06
CA VAL A 141 -12.09 11.85 6.65
C VAL A 141 -12.46 11.97 8.12
N ARG A 142 -11.49 11.82 9.03
CA ARG A 142 -11.62 11.95 10.50
C ARG A 142 -10.72 13.06 11.02
N GLY A 143 -11.30 14.23 11.25
CA GLY A 143 -10.51 15.43 11.55
C GLY A 143 -9.54 15.70 10.39
N LYS A 144 -8.23 15.76 10.67
CA LYS A 144 -7.19 15.90 9.63
C LYS A 144 -6.76 14.57 8.99
N ARG A 145 -7.18 13.42 9.51
CA ARG A 145 -6.74 12.12 9.00
C ARG A 145 -7.65 11.64 7.89
N VAL A 146 -7.05 11.27 6.77
CA VAL A 146 -7.73 10.70 5.62
C VAL A 146 -7.39 9.22 5.54
N TYR A 147 -8.40 8.41 5.27
CA TYR A 147 -8.30 6.97 5.05
C TYR A 147 -8.89 6.67 3.68
N ALA A 148 -8.07 6.24 2.73
CA ALA A 148 -8.49 5.94 1.37
C ALA A 148 -8.21 4.48 1.01
N TRP A 149 -9.11 3.84 0.27
CA TRP A 149 -8.95 2.45 -0.16
C TRP A 149 -9.48 2.20 -1.57
N THR A 150 -8.84 1.27 -2.26
CA THR A 150 -9.24 0.76 -3.57
C THR A 150 -9.08 -0.76 -3.61
N ASP A 151 -9.88 -1.43 -4.42
CA ASP A 151 -9.73 -2.83 -4.78
C ASP A 151 -8.96 -3.03 -6.10
N GLY A 152 -8.52 -1.93 -6.74
CA GLY A 152 -7.82 -1.96 -8.01
C GLY A 152 -8.75 -1.80 -9.22
N THR A 153 -10.03 -1.56 -9.01
CA THR A 153 -10.95 -1.22 -10.10
C THR A 153 -10.47 0.05 -10.81
N PRO A 154 -10.18 0.00 -12.12
CA PRO A 154 -9.79 1.19 -12.88
C PRO A 154 -10.91 2.23 -12.93
N SER A 155 -10.56 3.51 -12.99
CA SER A 155 -11.55 4.56 -13.20
C SER A 155 -12.10 4.51 -14.64
N PRO A 156 -13.37 4.87 -14.89
CA PRO A 156 -13.89 4.95 -16.25
C PRO A 156 -13.02 5.88 -17.11
N GLY A 157 -12.54 5.39 -18.26
CA GLY A 157 -11.69 6.16 -19.17
C GLY A 157 -10.19 6.18 -18.82
N SER A 158 -9.77 5.57 -17.70
CA SER A 158 -8.34 5.31 -17.47
C SER A 158 -7.90 4.18 -18.41
N ARG A 159 -6.96 4.46 -19.34
CA ARG A 159 -6.33 3.39 -20.12
C ARG A 159 -5.45 2.57 -19.17
N PRO A 160 -5.63 1.24 -19.06
CA PRO A 160 -4.62 0.38 -18.46
C PRO A 160 -3.31 0.61 -19.22
N GLN A 161 -2.20 0.75 -18.51
CA GLN A 161 -0.91 1.09 -19.14
C GLN A 161 -0.27 -0.10 -19.88
N ASP A 162 -0.99 -1.21 -20.06
CA ASP A 162 -0.51 -2.45 -20.65
C ASP A 162 -1.39 -2.91 -21.83
N ASP A 163 -1.50 -2.09 -22.87
CA ASP A 163 -1.73 -2.62 -24.22
C ASP A 163 -0.80 -1.88 -25.19
N PRO A 164 0.17 -2.55 -25.83
CA PRO A 164 0.89 -1.96 -26.95
C PRO A 164 -0.15 -1.62 -28.03
N PRO A 165 -0.01 -0.46 -28.72
CA PRO A 165 -0.98 -0.08 -29.74
C PRO A 165 -1.05 -1.20 -30.77
N ALA A 166 -2.25 -1.76 -30.97
CA ALA A 166 -2.50 -2.67 -32.07
C ALA A 166 -2.09 -1.96 -33.36
N THR A 167 -0.98 -2.39 -33.95
CA THR A 167 -0.58 -1.98 -35.29
C THR A 167 -1.66 -2.46 -36.25
N THR A 168 -2.56 -1.56 -36.60
CA THR A 168 -3.52 -1.76 -37.68
C THR A 168 -2.71 -1.89 -38.97
N HIS A 169 -2.39 -3.12 -39.36
CA HIS A 169 -1.93 -3.41 -40.70
C HIS A 169 -3.09 -3.14 -41.66
N ALA A 170 -3.09 -1.96 -42.28
CA ALA A 170 -3.92 -1.66 -43.42
C ALA A 170 -3.54 -2.63 -44.56
N ARG A 171 -4.41 -3.62 -44.80
CA ARG A 171 -4.32 -4.53 -45.94
C ARG A 171 -4.78 -3.77 -47.18
N SER A 172 -3.84 -3.25 -47.97
CA SER A 172 -4.14 -2.80 -49.33
C SER A 172 -4.53 -4.02 -50.17
N GLN A 173 -5.77 -4.08 -50.65
CA GLN A 173 -6.10 -4.93 -51.78
C GLN A 173 -5.92 -4.11 -53.05
N GLY A 174 -5.12 -4.65 -53.96
CA GLY A 174 -4.97 -4.16 -55.33
C GLY A 174 -6.03 -4.73 -56.26
#